data_AF-A0A1A9QFL6-F1
#
_entry.id   AF-A0A1A9QFL6-F1
#
_cell.length_a   1.000
_cell.length_b   1.000
_cell.length_c   1.000
_cell.angle_alpha   90.00
_cell.angle_beta   90.00
_cell.angle_gamma   90.00
#
_symmetry.space_group_name_H-M   'P 1'
#
loop_
_entity.id
_entity.type
_entity.pdbx_description
1 polymer ?
#
loop_
_entity_poly.entity_id
_entity_poly.type
_entity_poly.pdbx_seq_one_letter_code
_entity_poly.pdbx_strand_id
1 'polypeptide(L)'
;MTTKSILYAVAGVSVAGGTLGGGYYLLKPKASEETNAVIAPAGNIPPKPSEQDDRLTNPLPKQQKTIQQLFKDESIAPLNTGDGEEDKENWGKLVAKFLESSTAQTEKISADIKANKGSTDNTAANIKALKGACKLLLDKQEGSEDFEKNKQLATNWCTNGSEFLQPPRQ
;
A
#
# COMPACT_ATOMS: atom_id res chain seq x y z
N MET A 1 10.69 -46.90 -25.06
CA MET A 1 9.71 -46.17 -24.22
C MET A 1 9.55 -46.96 -22.94
N THR A 2 10.04 -46.44 -21.81
CA THR A 2 9.99 -47.15 -20.53
C THR A 2 9.63 -46.15 -19.45
N THR A 3 8.34 -46.09 -19.10
CA THR A 3 7.81 -45.19 -18.08
C THR A 3 7.79 -45.93 -16.75
N LYS A 4 8.64 -45.52 -15.80
CA LYS A 4 8.61 -46.01 -14.42
C LYS A 4 7.78 -45.03 -13.58
N SER A 5 6.65 -45.49 -13.07
CA SER A 5 5.81 -44.72 -12.14
C SER A 5 6.31 -44.95 -10.72
N ILE A 6 6.56 -43.86 -9.98
CA ILE A 6 6.93 -43.90 -8.57
C ILE A 6 5.70 -43.46 -7.76
N LEU A 7 5.13 -44.39 -7.00
CA LEU A 7 4.07 -44.15 -6.02
C LEU A 7 4.71 -43.60 -4.73
N TYR A 8 4.35 -42.39 -4.34
CA TYR A 8 4.69 -41.84 -3.03
C TYR A 8 3.45 -41.87 -2.13
N ALA A 9 3.56 -42.57 -1.00
CA ALA A 9 2.56 -42.58 0.06
C ALA A 9 2.66 -41.28 0.88
N VAL A 10 1.53 -40.61 1.10
CA VAL A 10 1.43 -39.43 1.97
C VAL A 10 0.83 -39.88 3.30
N ALA A 11 1.62 -39.81 4.37
CA ALA A 11 1.15 -39.99 5.74
C ALA A 11 0.44 -38.70 6.19
N GLY A 12 -0.85 -38.79 6.50
CA GLY A 12 -1.67 -37.68 6.96
C GLY A 12 -1.38 -37.29 8.40
N VAL A 13 -1.23 -35.99 8.65
CA VAL A 13 -1.27 -35.38 9.98
C VAL A 13 -2.59 -34.64 10.10
N SER A 14 -3.45 -35.09 11.03
CA SER A 14 -4.67 -34.39 11.42
C SER A 14 -4.34 -33.45 12.55
N VAL A 15 -4.49 -32.14 12.36
CA VAL A 15 -4.45 -31.16 13.46
C VAL A 15 -5.88 -30.79 13.81
N ALA A 16 -6.29 -31.16 15.02
CA ALA A 16 -7.57 -30.81 15.61
C ALA A 16 -7.64 -29.31 15.92
N GLY A 17 -8.75 -28.68 15.54
CA GLY A 17 -9.05 -27.28 15.79
C GLY A 17 -9.47 -27.00 17.23
N GLY A 18 -9.17 -25.79 17.70
CA GLY A 18 -9.73 -25.19 18.89
C GLY A 18 -9.87 -23.68 18.66
N THR A 19 -11.11 -23.19 18.62
CA THR A 19 -11.47 -21.78 18.44
C THR A 19 -11.22 -20.99 19.72
N LEU A 20 -10.40 -19.94 19.67
CA LEU A 20 -10.31 -18.94 20.73
C LEU A 20 -11.45 -17.93 20.58
N GLY A 21 -12.25 -17.82 21.64
CA GLY A 21 -13.42 -16.96 21.75
C GLY A 21 -13.10 -15.48 21.61
N GLY A 22 -14.07 -14.76 21.04
CA GLY A 22 -14.01 -13.33 20.79
C GLY A 22 -14.18 -12.45 22.02
N GLY A 23 -13.97 -11.15 21.79
CA GLY A 23 -14.37 -10.09 22.70
C GLY A 23 -13.35 -8.96 22.79
N TYR A 24 -13.26 -8.10 21.77
CA TYR A 24 -12.75 -6.75 21.95
C TYR A 24 -13.75 -5.76 21.37
N TYR A 25 -14.56 -5.19 22.26
CA TYR A 25 -15.42 -4.05 21.96
C TYR A 25 -14.99 -2.86 22.83
N LEU A 26 -14.90 -1.72 22.14
CA LEU A 26 -15.18 -0.35 22.58
C LEU A 26 -14.04 0.48 23.21
N LEU A 27 -13.41 1.23 22.31
CA LEU A 27 -12.85 2.56 22.50
C LEU A 27 -13.87 3.54 23.11
N LYS A 28 -13.40 4.41 24.01
CA LYS A 28 -13.90 5.80 24.18
C LYS A 28 -12.74 6.72 24.59
N PRO A 29 -12.28 7.65 23.73
CA PRO A 29 -11.51 8.79 24.20
C PRO A 29 -12.45 9.85 24.79
N LYS A 30 -12.11 10.35 25.99
CA LYS A 30 -12.79 11.48 26.65
C LYS A 30 -12.39 12.79 25.96
N ALA A 31 -13.40 13.63 25.77
CA ALA A 31 -13.32 14.98 25.24
C ALA A 31 -12.40 15.87 26.10
N SER A 32 -11.66 16.74 25.42
CA SER A 32 -10.96 17.89 25.95
C SER A 32 -11.94 18.86 26.62
N GLU A 33 -11.70 19.13 27.90
CA GLU A 33 -12.39 20.16 28.67
C GLU A 33 -11.70 21.51 28.40
N GLU A 34 -12.47 22.41 27.82
CA GLU A 34 -12.16 23.82 27.62
C GLU A 34 -12.45 24.56 28.93
N THR A 35 -11.41 25.06 29.60
CA THR A 35 -11.56 25.95 30.75
C THR A 35 -11.04 27.33 30.36
N ASN A 36 -11.93 28.15 29.79
CA ASN A 36 -11.77 29.59 29.73
C ASN A 36 -12.17 30.19 31.09
N ALA A 37 -11.20 30.76 31.80
CA ALA A 37 -11.44 31.60 32.97
C ALA A 37 -10.96 33.03 32.69
N VAL A 38 -11.93 33.94 32.70
CA VAL A 38 -11.84 35.41 32.70
C VAL A 38 -11.42 35.84 34.13
N ILE A 39 -10.57 36.86 34.41
CA ILE A 39 -10.90 38.28 34.68
C ILE A 39 -9.65 39.04 35.25
N ALA A 40 -9.30 40.17 34.58
CA ALA A 40 -8.84 41.52 35.05
C ALA A 40 -7.48 41.77 35.79
N PRO A 41 -7.09 43.04 36.07
CA PRO A 41 -6.85 44.17 35.15
C PRO A 41 -5.50 44.90 35.36
N ALA A 42 -5.14 45.74 34.37
CA ALA A 42 -4.36 46.99 34.43
C ALA A 42 -3.17 47.13 35.41
N GLY A 43 -1.95 47.14 34.84
CA GLY A 43 -0.73 47.68 35.46
C GLY A 43 0.23 48.22 34.39
N ASN A 44 0.41 49.54 34.36
CA ASN A 44 1.34 50.28 33.50
C ASN A 44 2.81 49.99 33.85
N ILE A 45 3.64 49.53 32.90
CA ILE A 45 5.09 49.84 32.80
C ILE A 45 5.54 49.68 31.31
N PRO A 46 6.18 50.67 30.66
CA PRO A 46 6.81 50.48 29.36
C PRO A 46 8.27 50.01 29.52
N PRO A 47 8.78 49.18 28.59
CA PRO A 47 10.18 49.35 28.21
C PRO A 47 10.43 49.24 26.70
N LYS A 48 11.19 50.23 26.22
CA LYS A 48 12.36 50.17 25.33
C LYS A 48 12.26 49.50 23.94
N PRO A 49 12.70 50.18 22.86
CA PRO A 49 12.73 49.63 21.51
C PRO A 49 14.06 48.91 21.25
N SER A 50 14.04 47.62 20.96
CA SER A 50 15.02 46.89 20.13
C SER A 50 14.83 45.39 20.33
N GLU A 51 14.17 44.72 19.38
CA GLU A 51 14.73 43.48 18.82
C GLU A 51 14.10 43.23 17.46
N GLN A 52 15.00 43.02 16.50
CA GLN A 52 14.73 42.80 15.09
C GLN A 52 13.92 41.52 14.93
N ASP A 53 12.89 41.58 14.08
CA ASP A 53 12.18 40.43 13.51
C ASP A 53 13.17 39.39 12.98
N ASP A 54 13.57 38.43 13.82
CA ASP A 54 13.94 37.09 13.39
C ASP A 54 12.66 36.46 12.85
N ARG A 55 12.33 36.83 11.61
CA ARG A 55 11.39 36.10 10.77
C ARG A 55 11.92 34.69 10.66
N LEU A 56 11.50 33.86 11.60
CA LEU A 56 11.41 32.43 11.51
C LEU A 56 10.60 32.14 10.23
N THR A 57 11.27 32.09 9.08
CA THR A 57 10.76 31.41 7.90
C THR A 57 10.68 29.94 8.29
N ASN A 58 9.62 29.58 9.00
CA ASN A 58 9.11 28.22 8.97
C ASN A 58 8.91 27.93 7.47
N PRO A 59 9.73 27.06 6.83
CA PRO A 59 9.39 26.64 5.50
C PRO A 59 7.99 26.05 5.60
N LEU A 60 7.07 26.53 4.74
CA LEU A 60 5.75 25.91 4.62
C LEU A 60 5.95 24.39 4.66
N PRO A 61 5.15 23.64 5.43
CA PRO A 61 5.24 22.18 5.39
C PRO A 61 5.10 21.79 3.92
N LYS A 62 6.18 21.30 3.31
CA LYS A 62 6.16 20.80 1.93
C LYS A 62 5.03 19.77 1.93
N GLN A 63 3.94 20.06 1.24
CA GLN A 63 2.83 19.12 1.16
C GLN A 63 3.39 17.85 0.50
N GLN A 64 3.62 16.83 1.32
CA GLN A 64 4.15 15.56 0.85
C GLN A 64 3.11 14.92 -0.05
N LYS A 65 3.44 14.76 -1.33
CA LYS A 65 2.53 14.15 -2.29
C LYS A 65 2.56 12.65 -2.12
N THR A 66 1.40 12.00 -2.27
CA THR A 66 1.37 10.53 -2.40
C THR A 66 1.80 10.12 -3.81
N ILE A 67 2.25 8.86 -3.98
CA ILE A 67 2.52 8.31 -5.31
C ILE A 67 1.29 8.45 -6.22
N GLN A 68 0.09 8.25 -5.67
CA GLN A 68 -1.15 8.45 -6.43
C GLN A 68 -1.33 9.90 -6.92
N GLN A 69 -0.96 10.89 -6.10
CA GLN A 69 -1.02 12.30 -6.50
C GLN A 69 0.04 12.61 -7.55
N LEU A 70 1.25 12.08 -7.41
CA LEU A 70 2.30 12.22 -8.43
C LEU A 70 1.88 11.62 -9.78
N PHE A 71 1.23 10.46 -9.78
CA PHE A 71 0.74 9.85 -11.01
C PHE A 71 -0.32 10.71 -11.69
N LYS A 72 -1.18 11.39 -10.93
CA LYS A 72 -2.13 12.36 -11.50
C LYS A 72 -1.40 13.55 -12.13
N ASP A 73 -0.38 14.08 -11.46
CA ASP A 73 0.43 15.20 -11.97
C ASP A 73 1.21 14.81 -13.24
N GLU A 74 1.73 13.58 -13.30
CA GLU A 74 2.48 13.02 -14.43
C GLU A 74 1.58 12.42 -15.53
N SER A 75 0.25 12.53 -15.39
CA SER A 75 -0.73 11.92 -16.31
C SER A 75 -0.55 10.40 -16.49
N ILE A 76 0.00 9.72 -15.48
CA ILE A 76 0.09 8.26 -15.42
C ILE A 76 -1.24 7.75 -14.89
N ALA A 77 -1.90 6.87 -15.65
CA ALA A 77 -3.18 6.28 -15.26
C ALA A 77 -2.97 5.04 -14.35
N PRO A 78 -3.19 5.14 -13.02
CA PRO A 78 -3.19 3.97 -12.15
C PRO A 78 -4.36 3.04 -12.50
N LEU A 79 -4.15 1.74 -12.35
CA LEU A 79 -5.20 0.73 -12.40
C LEU A 79 -6.18 0.93 -11.24
N ASN A 80 -7.44 0.56 -11.45
CA ASN A 80 -8.44 0.63 -10.40
C ASN A 80 -8.16 -0.41 -9.29
N THR A 81 -7.85 0.07 -8.08
CA THR A 81 -7.58 -0.76 -6.89
C THR A 81 -8.82 -0.99 -6.01
N GLY A 82 -9.98 -0.47 -6.41
CA GLY A 82 -11.26 -0.71 -5.74
C GLY A 82 -11.80 -2.12 -5.98
N ASP A 83 -12.89 -2.44 -5.29
CA ASP A 83 -13.54 -3.75 -5.32
C ASP A 83 -14.33 -4.03 -6.62
N GLY A 84 -14.32 -3.10 -7.59
CA GLY A 84 -14.99 -3.24 -8.89
C GLY A 84 -14.32 -4.24 -9.83
N GLU A 85 -15.01 -4.54 -10.94
CA GLU A 85 -14.50 -5.39 -12.03
C GLU A 85 -13.71 -4.61 -13.09
N GLU A 86 -13.49 -3.31 -12.88
CA GLU A 86 -12.64 -2.51 -13.76
C GLU A 86 -11.23 -3.10 -13.80
N ASP A 87 -10.63 -3.08 -14.99
CA ASP A 87 -9.29 -3.59 -15.26
C ASP A 87 -9.07 -5.07 -14.89
N LYS A 88 -10.13 -5.88 -14.71
CA LYS A 88 -10.03 -7.29 -14.29
C LYS A 88 -9.09 -8.11 -15.16
N GLU A 89 -9.11 -7.90 -16.47
CA GLU A 89 -8.19 -8.57 -17.40
C GLU A 89 -6.73 -8.16 -17.18
N ASN A 90 -6.46 -6.87 -16.95
CA ASN A 90 -5.12 -6.36 -16.68
C ASN A 90 -4.60 -6.90 -15.35
N TRP A 91 -5.44 -6.90 -14.32
CA TRP A 91 -5.10 -7.51 -13.03
C TRP A 91 -4.83 -9.01 -13.15
N GLY A 92 -5.60 -9.73 -13.95
CA GLY A 92 -5.36 -11.15 -14.23
C GLY A 92 -3.99 -11.39 -14.89
N LYS A 93 -3.63 -10.58 -15.89
CA LYS A 93 -2.32 -10.65 -16.56
C LYS A 93 -1.17 -10.35 -15.59
N LEU A 94 -1.32 -9.33 -14.73
CA LEU A 94 -0.31 -8.99 -13.73
C LEU A 94 -0.14 -10.11 -12.69
N VAL A 95 -1.22 -10.73 -12.24
CA VAL A 95 -1.14 -11.90 -11.35
C VAL A 95 -0.39 -13.05 -12.04
N ALA A 96 -0.69 -13.33 -13.31
CA ALA A 96 0.04 -14.35 -14.06
C ALA A 96 1.53 -14.02 -14.14
N LYS A 97 1.90 -12.77 -14.46
CA LYS A 97 3.30 -12.31 -14.49
C LYS A 97 3.98 -12.38 -13.12
N PHE A 98 3.25 -12.06 -12.05
CA PHE A 98 3.75 -12.17 -10.69
C PHE A 98 4.09 -13.63 -10.33
N LEU A 99 3.30 -14.58 -10.82
CA LEU A 99 3.50 -16.02 -10.63
C LEU A 99 4.60 -16.60 -11.54
N GLU A 100 4.72 -16.10 -12.78
CA GLU A 100 5.76 -16.50 -13.74
C GLU A 100 7.16 -16.03 -13.34
N SER A 101 7.26 -14.88 -12.68
CA SER A 101 8.51 -14.31 -12.19
C SER A 101 9.14 -15.23 -11.13
N SER A 102 10.07 -16.12 -11.52
CA SER A 102 10.85 -16.93 -10.59
C SER A 102 11.94 -16.07 -9.92
N THR A 103 11.59 -15.38 -8.83
CA THR A 103 12.44 -15.00 -7.68
C THR A 103 13.86 -14.44 -7.89
N ALA A 104 14.23 -13.92 -9.07
CA ALA A 104 15.52 -13.24 -9.29
C ALA A 104 15.40 -11.78 -9.78
N GLN A 105 14.21 -11.32 -10.15
CA GLN A 105 13.97 -9.90 -10.46
C GLN A 105 13.45 -9.19 -9.21
N THR A 106 14.28 -8.29 -8.71
CA THR A 106 14.27 -7.60 -7.42
C THR A 106 13.08 -6.65 -7.17
N GLU A 107 11.99 -6.75 -7.93
CA GLU A 107 10.95 -5.71 -7.96
C GLU A 107 9.53 -6.29 -7.89
N LYS A 108 9.27 -7.24 -6.99
CA LYS A 108 7.90 -7.62 -6.66
C LYS A 108 7.35 -6.73 -5.56
N ILE A 109 6.09 -6.32 -5.70
CA ILE A 109 5.35 -5.73 -4.58
C ILE A 109 5.05 -6.79 -3.53
N SER A 110 4.95 -6.39 -2.25
CA SER A 110 4.57 -7.29 -1.17
C SER A 110 3.07 -7.62 -1.23
N ALA A 111 2.72 -8.62 -2.04
CA ALA A 111 1.38 -9.18 -2.15
C ALA A 111 1.42 -10.68 -1.79
N ASP A 112 0.45 -11.14 -1.00
CA ASP A 112 0.23 -12.57 -0.72
C ASP A 112 -0.50 -13.21 -1.92
N ILE A 113 0.28 -13.55 -2.95
CA ILE A 113 -0.20 -14.22 -4.16
C ILE A 113 0.20 -15.69 -4.10
N LYS A 114 -0.80 -16.57 -4.18
CA LYS A 114 -0.62 -18.02 -4.06
C LYS A 114 -0.70 -18.68 -5.43
N ALA A 115 0.39 -19.34 -5.83
CA ALA A 115 0.42 -20.18 -7.02
C ALA A 115 -0.54 -21.37 -6.82
N ASN A 116 -1.49 -21.54 -7.74
CA ASN A 116 -2.44 -22.65 -7.64
C ASN A 116 -1.81 -23.89 -8.28
N LYS A 117 -1.47 -24.91 -7.47
CA LYS A 117 -1.07 -26.24 -7.99
C LYS A 117 -2.28 -27.12 -8.37
N GLY A 118 -3.42 -26.54 -8.77
CA GLY A 118 -4.56 -27.34 -9.26
C GLY A 118 -5.98 -26.80 -9.12
N SER A 119 -6.22 -25.51 -8.86
CA SER A 119 -7.58 -24.93 -8.84
C SER A 119 -7.67 -23.66 -9.70
N THR A 120 -8.85 -23.35 -10.22
CA THR A 120 -9.17 -22.11 -10.95
C THR A 120 -9.55 -20.94 -10.04
N ASP A 121 -9.67 -21.17 -8.72
CA ASP A 121 -10.40 -20.27 -7.81
C ASP A 121 -9.52 -19.20 -7.16
N ASN A 122 -8.19 -19.38 -7.15
CA ASN A 122 -7.29 -18.41 -6.51
C ASN A 122 -7.13 -17.11 -7.31
N THR A 123 -7.61 -17.04 -8.55
CA THR A 123 -7.46 -15.85 -9.40
C THR A 123 -8.10 -14.61 -8.76
N ALA A 124 -9.32 -14.73 -8.23
CA ALA A 124 -10.00 -13.61 -7.58
C ALA A 124 -9.29 -13.18 -6.29
N ALA A 125 -8.84 -14.15 -5.48
CA ALA A 125 -8.09 -13.88 -4.25
C ALA A 125 -6.73 -13.22 -4.54
N ASN A 126 -6.02 -13.69 -5.57
CA ASN A 126 -4.73 -13.13 -5.99
C ASN A 126 -4.89 -11.72 -6.58
N ILE A 127 -5.93 -11.48 -7.40
CA ILE A 127 -6.25 -10.14 -7.90
C ILE A 127 -6.52 -9.20 -6.72
N LYS A 128 -7.32 -9.63 -5.73
CA LYS A 128 -7.60 -8.83 -4.53
C LYS A 128 -6.34 -8.54 -3.73
N ALA A 129 -5.46 -9.53 -3.55
CA ALA A 129 -4.18 -9.35 -2.86
C ALA A 129 -3.29 -8.33 -3.60
N LEU A 130 -3.20 -8.43 -4.92
CA LEU A 130 -2.43 -7.52 -5.75
C LEU A 130 -3.00 -6.09 -5.73
N LYS A 131 -4.33 -5.93 -5.87
CA LYS A 131 -5.03 -4.64 -5.71
C LYS A 131 -4.75 -4.01 -4.35
N GLY A 132 -4.81 -4.80 -3.28
CA GLY A 132 -4.52 -4.36 -1.91
C GLY A 132 -3.08 -3.87 -1.75
N ALA A 133 -2.11 -4.63 -2.26
CA ALA A 133 -0.71 -4.21 -2.25
C ALA A 133 -0.48 -2.93 -3.06
N CYS A 134 -1.10 -2.81 -4.23
CA CYS A 134 -1.03 -1.60 -5.04
C CYS A 134 -1.66 -0.38 -4.35
N LYS A 135 -2.78 -0.55 -3.65
CA LYS A 135 -3.39 0.53 -2.88
C LYS A 135 -2.44 1.05 -1.80
N LEU A 136 -1.86 0.15 -1.00
CA LEU A 136 -0.89 0.51 0.04
C LEU A 136 0.36 1.20 -0.52
N LEU A 137 0.76 0.82 -1.73
CA LEU A 137 1.89 1.41 -2.41
C LEU A 137 1.57 2.81 -2.93
N LEU A 138 0.42 3.00 -3.57
CA LEU A 138 -0.04 4.30 -4.09
C LEU A 138 -0.26 5.34 -2.97
N ASP A 139 -0.58 4.89 -1.76
CA ASP A 139 -0.78 5.73 -0.57
C ASP A 139 0.55 6.18 0.09
N LYS A 140 1.72 5.69 -0.37
CA LYS A 140 3.02 6.11 0.17
C LYS A 140 3.28 7.59 -0.13
N GLN A 141 3.79 8.30 0.87
CA GLN A 141 4.08 9.73 0.81
C GLN A 141 5.54 10.02 0.47
N GLU A 142 5.74 11.10 -0.26
CA GLU A 142 7.04 11.67 -0.57
C GLU A 142 7.83 11.95 0.73
N GLY A 143 9.10 11.54 0.76
CA GLY A 143 9.96 11.65 1.94
C GLY A 143 10.09 10.38 2.79
N SER A 144 9.38 9.30 2.46
CA SER A 144 9.71 7.97 3.00
C SER A 144 11.02 7.42 2.42
N GLU A 145 11.82 6.69 3.20
CA GLU A 145 13.14 6.18 2.79
C GLU A 145 13.10 5.35 1.48
N ASP A 146 12.00 4.65 1.22
CA ASP A 146 11.81 3.82 0.03
C ASP A 146 10.91 4.47 -1.03
N PHE A 147 10.70 5.80 -1.00
CA PHE A 147 9.69 6.44 -1.86
C PHE A 147 9.92 6.18 -3.35
N GLU A 148 11.14 6.42 -3.86
CA GLU A 148 11.48 6.21 -5.27
C GLU A 148 11.33 4.76 -5.71
N LYS A 149 11.75 3.82 -4.84
CA LYS A 149 11.57 2.39 -5.06
C LYS A 149 10.09 2.03 -5.12
N ASN A 150 9.29 2.56 -4.19
CA ASN A 150 7.86 2.34 -4.16
C ASN A 150 7.16 2.96 -5.37
N LYS A 151 7.62 4.11 -5.86
CA LYS A 151 7.13 4.76 -7.08
C LYS A 151 7.39 3.88 -8.29
N GLN A 152 8.61 3.39 -8.46
CA GLN A 152 8.96 2.47 -9.54
C GLN A 152 8.14 1.18 -9.49
N LEU A 153 8.00 0.58 -8.31
CA LEU A 153 7.14 -0.58 -8.10
C LEU A 153 5.67 -0.29 -8.46
N ALA A 154 5.16 0.89 -8.12
CA ALA A 154 3.79 1.28 -8.46
C ALA A 154 3.62 1.48 -9.96
N THR A 155 4.60 2.09 -10.64
CA THR A 155 4.60 2.22 -12.10
C THR A 155 4.54 0.85 -12.76
N ASN A 156 5.35 -0.08 -12.25
CA ASN A 156 5.48 -1.42 -12.83
C ASN A 156 4.27 -2.31 -12.53
N TRP A 157 3.63 -2.22 -11.37
CA TRP A 157 2.57 -3.17 -10.98
C TRP A 157 1.16 -2.58 -10.89
N CYS A 158 1.04 -1.26 -10.80
CA CYS A 158 -0.22 -0.61 -10.43
C CYS A 158 -0.71 0.39 -11.47
N THR A 159 -0.14 0.41 -12.68
CA THR A 159 -0.54 1.32 -13.76
C THR A 159 -0.91 0.55 -15.03
N ASN A 160 -1.76 1.17 -15.85
CA ASN A 160 -2.10 0.64 -17.18
C ASN A 160 -0.91 0.66 -18.15
N GLY A 161 0.11 1.47 -17.88
CA GLY A 161 1.34 1.55 -18.67
C GLY A 161 2.41 0.51 -18.29
N SER A 162 2.11 -0.37 -17.33
CA SER A 162 3.03 -1.39 -16.83
C SER A 162 3.72 -2.17 -17.95
N GLU A 163 5.04 -2.32 -17.86
CA GLU A 163 5.82 -3.15 -18.77
C GLU A 163 5.38 -4.62 -18.74
N PHE A 164 4.80 -5.08 -17.63
CA PHE A 164 4.27 -6.44 -17.49
C PHE A 164 2.95 -6.65 -18.22
N LEU A 165 2.25 -5.58 -18.60
CA LEU A 165 1.05 -5.63 -19.42
C LEU A 165 1.36 -5.55 -20.93
N GLN A 166 2.56 -5.10 -21.30
CA GLN A 166 2.98 -5.00 -22.69
C GLN A 166 3.33 -6.39 -23.24
N PRO A 167 3.05 -6.66 -24.53
CA PRO A 167 3.58 -7.85 -25.19
C PRO A 167 5.12 -7.81 -25.19
N PRO A 168 5.80 -8.96 -25.20
CA PRO A 168 7.26 -8.99 -25.28
C PRO A 168 7.71 -8.24 -26.54
N ARG A 169 8.51 -7.18 -26.36
CA ARG A 169 9.12 -6.46 -27.48
C ARG A 169 10.07 -7.44 -28.19
N GLN A 170 9.74 -7.79 -29.44
CA GLN A 170 10.58 -8.60 -30.32
C GLN A 170 11.71 -7.78 -30.91
#